data_AF-A0A7X9WQY6-F1
#
_entry.id   AF-A0A7X9WQY6-F1
#
_cell.length_a   1.000
_cell.length_b   1.000
_cell.length_c   1.000
_cell.angle_alpha   90.00
_cell.angle_beta   90.00
_cell.angle_gamma   90.00
#
_symmetry.space_group_name_H-M   'P 1'
#
loop_
_entity.id
_entity.type
_entity.pdbx_description
1 polymer ?
#
loop_
_entity_poly.entity_id
_entity_poly.type
_entity_poly.pdbx_seq_one_letter_code
_entity_poly.pdbx_strand_id
1 'polypeptide(L)'
;MLQYYAAVLLAALAPAATLPMVVQDMVAPAPAGDFRPLGRWDVRLDRVENPRDDRLTHVYITLRNASAANLVQTGDVWVTLEEGTGSGQRSGQGLRAVPGRPELFGSPPPIVRPGGEIRTKYVFDRNRDGGSQRIVIEEGEHQVAYES
;
A
#
# COMPACT_ATOMS: atom_id res chain seq x y z
N MET A 1 -6.33 59.22 -50.26
CA MET A 1 -6.83 58.13 -51.12
C MET A 1 -5.86 56.96 -50.90
N LEU A 2 -6.21 55.77 -50.41
CA LEU A 2 -7.39 54.92 -50.55
C LEU A 2 -7.62 54.11 -49.25
N GLN A 3 -8.77 53.42 -49.18
CA GLN A 3 -9.43 52.83 -48.02
C GLN A 3 -8.98 51.40 -47.62
N TYR A 4 -9.21 51.10 -46.34
CA TYR A 4 -9.65 49.85 -45.67
C TYR A 4 -9.80 48.53 -46.47
N TYR A 5 -9.35 47.41 -45.87
CA TYR A 5 -10.21 46.33 -45.36
C TYR A 5 -9.46 45.48 -44.31
N ALA A 6 -10.21 44.97 -43.33
CA ALA A 6 -9.78 44.24 -42.13
C ALA A 6 -9.73 42.71 -42.32
N ALA A 7 -9.01 41.99 -41.44
CA ALA A 7 -9.42 40.74 -40.77
C ALA A 7 -8.28 40.15 -39.89
N VAL A 8 -8.48 40.02 -38.57
CA VAL A 8 -8.71 38.77 -37.78
C VAL A 8 -7.47 37.85 -37.69
N LEU A 9 -6.72 37.90 -36.57
CA LEU A 9 -6.78 37.02 -35.37
C LEU A 9 -6.17 35.62 -35.57
N LEU A 10 -5.08 35.31 -34.84
CA LEU A 10 -5.02 34.14 -33.95
C LEU A 10 -3.74 34.18 -33.10
N ALA A 11 -3.92 34.10 -31.78
CA ALA A 11 -2.85 33.85 -30.82
C ALA A 11 -2.48 32.37 -30.86
N ALA A 12 -1.18 32.07 -30.83
CA ALA A 12 -0.67 30.74 -30.49
C ALA A 12 0.20 30.87 -29.23
N LEU A 13 -0.35 30.38 -28.12
CA LEU A 13 0.33 30.18 -26.84
C LEU A 13 1.49 29.18 -27.03
N ALA A 14 2.68 29.55 -26.55
CA ALA A 14 3.83 28.66 -26.48
C ALA A 14 3.55 27.51 -25.48
N PRO A 15 4.00 26.27 -25.76
CA PRO A 15 3.88 25.19 -24.79
C PRO A 15 4.86 25.40 -23.63
N ALA A 16 4.34 25.35 -22.40
CA ALA A 16 5.14 25.33 -21.19
C ALA A 16 5.96 24.02 -21.13
N ALA A 17 7.27 24.15 -20.91
CA ALA A 17 8.16 23.03 -20.66
C ALA A 17 7.81 22.38 -19.32
N THR A 18 7.23 21.19 -19.34
CA THR A 18 7.08 20.33 -18.17
C THR A 18 8.40 19.65 -17.86
N LEU A 19 8.92 19.90 -16.65
CA LEU A 19 10.04 19.13 -16.08
C LEU A 19 9.62 17.66 -15.96
N PRO A 20 10.53 16.68 -16.19
CA PRO A 20 10.20 15.28 -15.94
C PRO A 20 10.00 15.08 -14.43
N MET A 21 8.75 14.88 -14.00
CA MET A 21 8.45 14.26 -12.72
C MET A 21 9.16 12.92 -12.70
N VAL A 22 9.93 12.67 -11.63
CA VAL A 22 10.40 11.33 -11.29
C VAL A 22 9.15 10.49 -11.07
N VAL A 23 8.77 9.72 -12.10
CA VAL A 23 7.78 8.66 -11.97
C VAL A 23 8.47 7.59 -11.15
N GLN A 24 8.29 7.60 -9.83
CA GLN A 24 8.52 6.39 -9.05
C GLN A 24 7.67 5.31 -9.71
N ASP A 25 8.29 4.23 -10.17
CA ASP A 25 7.64 3.09 -10.82
C ASP A 25 6.36 2.69 -10.07
N MET A 26 5.23 3.23 -10.54
CA MET A 26 3.91 2.83 -10.11
C MET A 26 3.63 1.52 -10.84
N VAL A 27 4.14 0.42 -10.29
CA VAL A 27 3.54 -0.88 -10.54
C VAL A 27 2.08 -0.74 -10.09
N ALA A 28 1.17 -0.67 -11.07
CA ALA A 28 -0.26 -0.58 -10.82
C ALA A 28 -0.67 -1.83 -10.02
N PRO A 29 -1.19 -1.68 -8.79
CA PRO A 29 -1.67 -2.84 -8.04
C PRO A 29 -2.95 -3.36 -8.71
N ALA A 30 -3.15 -4.68 -8.64
CA ALA A 30 -4.45 -5.33 -8.87
C ALA A 30 -5.56 -4.61 -8.09
N PRO A 31 -6.84 -4.70 -8.49
CA PRO A 31 -7.94 -4.06 -7.76
C PRO A 31 -8.02 -4.67 -6.36
N ALA A 32 -7.40 -3.98 -5.41
CA ALA A 32 -7.47 -4.27 -4.00
C ALA A 32 -8.87 -3.89 -3.50
N GLY A 33 -9.43 -4.70 -2.60
CA GLY A 33 -10.78 -4.51 -2.08
C GLY A 33 -11.00 -3.17 -1.38
N ASP A 34 -12.17 -2.97 -0.77
CA ASP A 34 -12.45 -1.71 -0.07
C ASP A 34 -11.61 -1.55 1.21
N PHE A 35 -11.31 -0.30 1.58
CA PHE A 35 -10.73 0.02 2.88
C PHE A 35 -11.72 -0.32 4.00
N ARG A 36 -11.23 -0.96 5.06
CA ARG A 36 -12.00 -1.33 6.25
C ARG A 36 -11.40 -0.66 7.49
N PRO A 37 -12.22 -0.16 8.43
CA PRO A 37 -11.71 0.51 9.62
C PRO A 37 -10.96 -0.46 10.55
N LEU A 38 -9.81 -0.01 11.06
CA LEU A 38 -8.90 -0.71 11.98
C LEU A 38 -8.31 0.30 12.97
N GLY A 39 -9.11 0.72 13.96
CA GLY A 39 -8.66 1.68 14.98
C GLY A 39 -8.30 3.06 14.39
N ARG A 40 -7.04 3.47 14.51
CA ARG A 40 -6.48 4.71 13.96
C ARG A 40 -6.17 4.60 12.47
N TRP A 41 -6.19 3.39 11.92
CA TRP A 41 -5.98 3.12 10.51
C TRP A 41 -7.28 2.70 9.83
N ASP A 42 -7.40 2.95 8.53
CA ASP A 42 -8.18 2.07 7.66
C ASP A 42 -7.20 1.14 6.95
N VAL A 43 -7.56 -0.13 6.81
CA VAL A 43 -6.73 -1.15 6.20
C VAL A 43 -7.38 -1.73 4.96
N ARG A 44 -6.57 -2.02 3.96
CA ARG A 44 -6.94 -2.77 2.78
C ARG A 44 -5.92 -3.88 2.55
N LEU A 45 -6.40 -5.10 2.35
CA LEU A 45 -5.57 -6.19 1.83
C LEU A 45 -5.38 -5.97 0.32
N ASP A 46 -4.15 -5.77 -0.11
CA ASP A 46 -3.84 -5.55 -1.53
C ASP A 46 -3.67 -6.88 -2.26
N ARG A 47 -2.87 -7.79 -1.69
CA ARG A 47 -2.64 -9.15 -2.22
C ARG A 47 -1.85 -10.00 -1.24
N VAL A 48 -1.95 -11.31 -1.45
CA VAL A 48 -1.08 -12.32 -0.84
C VAL A 48 -0.29 -12.99 -1.97
N GLU A 49 1.03 -13.03 -1.84
CA GLU A 49 1.93 -13.67 -2.81
C GLU A 49 2.68 -14.82 -2.15
N ASN A 50 2.89 -15.87 -2.94
CA ASN A 50 3.74 -17.01 -2.60
C ASN A 50 4.83 -17.14 -3.67
N PRO A 51 5.88 -16.30 -3.66
CA PRO A 51 6.94 -16.36 -4.66
C PRO A 51 7.59 -17.76 -4.70
N ARG A 52 7.94 -18.27 -5.88
CA ARG A 52 8.56 -19.61 -5.97
C ARG A 52 9.96 -19.65 -5.37
N ASP A 53 10.67 -18.53 -5.44
CA ASP A 53 12.09 -18.42 -5.12
C ASP A 53 12.38 -18.15 -3.64
N ASP A 54 11.37 -17.75 -2.87
CA ASP A 54 11.43 -17.68 -1.41
C ASP A 54 10.37 -18.61 -0.80
N ARG A 55 10.71 -19.22 0.35
CA ARG A 55 9.78 -20.11 1.08
C ARG A 55 8.83 -19.31 1.96
N LEU A 56 8.48 -18.09 1.55
CA LEU A 56 7.76 -17.12 2.36
C LEU A 56 6.39 -16.81 1.76
N THR A 57 5.41 -16.57 2.62
CA THR A 57 4.14 -15.94 2.24
C THR A 57 4.31 -14.43 2.43
N HIS A 58 4.08 -13.65 1.37
CA HIS A 58 4.14 -12.19 1.41
C HIS A 58 2.72 -11.61 1.42
N VAL A 59 2.35 -10.94 2.51
CA VAL A 59 1.06 -10.27 2.65
C VAL A 59 1.27 -8.77 2.46
N TYR A 60 0.69 -8.20 1.42
CA TYR A 60 0.77 -6.78 1.11
C TYR A 60 -0.51 -6.09 1.52
N ILE A 61 -0.39 -5.04 2.34
CA ILE A 61 -1.52 -4.24 2.79
C ILE A 61 -1.24 -2.75 2.58
N THR A 62 -2.31 -2.00 2.37
CA THR A 62 -2.30 -0.55 2.44
C THR A 62 -2.97 -0.10 3.74
N LEU A 63 -2.28 0.73 4.50
CA LEU A 63 -2.82 1.40 5.69
C LEU A 63 -3.05 2.88 5.37
N ARG A 64 -4.25 3.39 5.63
CA ARG A 64 -4.61 4.80 5.53
C ARG A 64 -4.76 5.38 6.93
N ASN A 65 -4.08 6.47 7.25
CA ASN A 65 -4.22 7.12 8.54
C ASN A 65 -5.59 7.80 8.65
N ALA A 66 -6.50 7.21 9.42
CA ALA A 66 -7.84 7.72 9.67
C ALA A 66 -7.92 8.67 10.89
N SER A 67 -6.80 8.89 11.58
CA SER A 67 -6.71 9.77 12.74
C SER A 67 -6.42 11.22 12.35
N ALA A 68 -6.62 12.14 13.30
CA ALA A 68 -6.21 13.54 13.16
C ALA A 68 -4.73 13.79 13.45
N ALA A 69 -3.98 12.76 13.91
CA ALA A 69 -2.57 12.88 14.30
C ALA A 69 -1.64 12.24 13.26
N ASN A 70 -0.37 12.65 13.28
CA ASN A 70 0.67 11.93 12.54
C ASN A 70 0.94 10.57 13.20
N LEU A 71 1.01 9.51 12.40
CA LEU A 71 1.31 8.17 12.87
C LEU A 71 2.67 7.71 12.35
N VAL A 72 3.39 6.94 13.17
CA VAL A 72 4.60 6.25 12.72
C VAL A 72 4.18 4.99 11.96
N GLN A 73 4.87 4.71 10.86
CA GLN A 73 4.68 3.53 10.02
C GLN A 73 4.42 2.25 10.84
N THR A 74 3.27 1.61 10.56
CA THR A 74 2.83 0.33 11.14
C THR A 74 2.84 0.26 12.67
N GLY A 75 2.83 1.41 13.35
CA GLY A 75 2.79 1.46 14.82
C GLY A 75 1.57 0.72 15.35
N ASP A 76 1.81 -0.23 16.26
CA ASP A 76 0.81 -1.07 16.91
C ASP A 76 -0.01 -1.99 16.00
N VAL A 77 0.38 -2.14 14.72
CA VAL A 77 -0.30 -3.03 13.76
C VAL A 77 0.33 -4.41 13.78
N TRP A 78 -0.49 -5.43 14.02
CA TRP A 78 -0.13 -6.84 13.96
C TRP A 78 -0.87 -7.53 12.83
N VAL A 79 -0.19 -8.45 12.13
CA VAL A 79 -0.79 -9.29 11.10
C VAL A 79 -0.60 -10.75 11.51
N THR A 80 -1.69 -11.49 11.53
CA THR A 80 -1.72 -12.93 11.77
C THR A 80 -2.14 -13.64 10.49
N LEU A 81 -1.34 -14.60 10.06
CA LEU A 81 -1.67 -15.55 9.00
C LEU A 81 -2.13 -16.86 9.64
N GLU A 82 -3.43 -17.13 9.62
CA GLU A 82 -4.04 -18.38 10.06
C GLU A 82 -4.18 -19.33 8.87
N GLU A 83 -3.83 -20.60 9.09
CA GLU A 83 -4.01 -21.65 8.09
C GLU A 83 -4.91 -22.76 8.65
N GLY A 84 -5.65 -23.44 7.76
CA GLY A 84 -6.82 -24.28 8.06
C GLY A 84 -6.69 -25.42 9.08
N THR A 85 -5.53 -25.62 9.70
CA THR A 85 -5.31 -26.59 10.81
C THR A 85 -5.14 -25.91 12.18
N GLY A 86 -5.31 -24.58 12.27
CA GLY A 86 -5.36 -23.83 13.52
C GLY A 86 -4.02 -23.30 14.02
N SER A 87 -2.95 -23.41 13.21
CA SER A 87 -1.69 -22.72 13.49
C SER A 87 -1.67 -21.35 12.83
N GLY A 88 -1.46 -20.30 13.62
CA GLY A 88 -1.36 -18.92 13.16
C GLY A 88 0.05 -18.37 13.37
N GLN A 89 0.64 -17.75 12.35
CA GLN A 89 1.88 -16.99 12.48
C GLN A 89 1.55 -15.51 12.64
N ARG A 90 2.17 -14.83 13.61
CA ARG A 90 1.93 -13.41 13.88
C ARG A 90 3.18 -12.57 13.65
N SER A 91 3.03 -11.42 13.00
CA SER A 91 4.12 -10.48 12.73
C SER A 91 3.68 -9.04 12.99
N GLY A 92 4.50 -8.29 13.72
CA GLY A 92 4.35 -6.84 13.90
C GLY A 92 5.32 -6.03 13.04
N GLN A 93 6.21 -6.69 12.29
CA GLN A 93 7.23 -6.01 11.50
C GLN A 93 6.69 -5.69 10.10
N GLY A 94 6.23 -4.46 9.92
CA GLY A 94 5.98 -3.91 8.60
C GLY A 94 7.29 -3.70 7.82
N LEU A 95 7.31 -4.15 6.57
CA LEU A 95 8.43 -4.01 5.63
C LEU A 95 8.01 -3.16 4.44
N ARG A 96 8.97 -2.66 3.67
CA ARG A 96 8.68 -1.97 2.41
C ARG A 96 7.92 -2.91 1.48
N ALA A 97 6.84 -2.41 0.90
CA ALA A 97 6.01 -3.13 -0.07
C ALA A 97 6.66 -3.21 -1.46
N VAL A 98 7.88 -3.74 -1.52
CA VAL A 98 8.61 -4.03 -2.76
C VAL A 98 8.60 -5.52 -3.04
N PRO A 99 8.51 -5.96 -4.31
CA PRO A 99 8.62 -7.38 -4.66
C PRO A 99 9.97 -7.98 -4.28
N GLY A 100 9.99 -9.30 -4.10
CA GLY A 100 11.21 -10.03 -3.76
C GLY A 100 11.57 -9.92 -2.28
N ARG A 101 12.88 -9.78 -1.99
CA ARG A 101 13.41 -9.92 -0.63
C ARG A 101 12.77 -8.95 0.38
N PRO A 102 12.65 -9.33 1.66
CA PRO A 102 12.27 -8.43 2.74
C PRO A 102 13.19 -7.21 2.81
N GLU A 103 12.61 -6.00 2.75
CA GLU A 103 13.34 -4.75 2.94
C GLU A 103 12.75 -3.97 4.10
N LEU A 104 13.59 -3.60 5.06
CA LEU A 104 13.19 -2.72 6.15
C LEU A 104 12.88 -1.31 5.62
N PHE A 105 12.00 -0.62 6.32
CA PHE A 105 11.93 0.83 6.18
C PHE A 105 13.23 1.47 6.69
N GLY A 106 13.59 2.62 6.10
CA GLY A 106 14.76 3.38 6.54
C GLY A 106 14.64 3.89 7.97
N SER A 107 15.74 4.43 8.50
CA SER A 107 15.77 5.14 9.78
C SER A 107 16.03 6.64 9.53
N PRO A 108 15.15 7.54 9.99
CA PRO A 108 13.97 7.29 10.82
C PRO A 108 12.81 6.63 10.03
N PRO A 109 11.94 5.87 10.71
CA PRO A 109 10.77 5.27 10.06
C PRO A 109 9.85 6.36 9.48
N PRO A 110 9.17 6.11 8.35
CA PRO A 110 8.27 7.07 7.75
C PRO A 110 7.14 7.50 8.68
N ILE A 111 6.76 8.76 8.56
CA ILE A 111 5.60 9.35 9.21
C ILE A 111 4.46 9.41 8.19
N VAL A 112 3.29 8.91 8.58
CA VAL A 112 2.06 8.97 7.79
C VAL A 112 1.17 10.08 8.34
N ARG A 113 0.94 11.11 7.53
CA ARG A 113 0.07 12.24 7.88
C ARG A 113 -1.41 11.81 7.89
N PRO A 114 -2.31 12.56 8.57
CA PRO A 114 -3.75 12.36 8.48
C PRO A 114 -4.23 12.23 7.03
N GLY A 115 -5.03 11.21 6.74
CA GLY A 115 -5.51 10.87 5.39
C GLY A 115 -4.45 10.28 4.44
N GLY A 116 -3.18 10.26 4.84
CA GLY A 116 -2.09 9.66 4.07
C GLY A 116 -2.14 8.13 4.09
N GLU A 117 -1.56 7.53 3.07
CA GLU A 117 -1.47 6.08 2.92
C GLU A 117 -0.03 5.59 2.96
N ILE A 118 0.17 4.38 3.47
CA ILE A 118 1.43 3.64 3.41
C ILE A 118 1.18 2.20 2.99
N ARG A 119 1.99 1.71 2.04
CA ARG A 119 2.00 0.31 1.65
C ARG A 119 3.08 -0.43 2.44
N THR A 120 2.72 -1.58 2.99
CA THR A 120 3.63 -2.40 3.78
C THR A 120 3.48 -3.88 3.40
N LYS A 121 4.57 -4.63 3.56
CA LYS A 121 4.64 -6.07 3.36
C LYS A 121 4.90 -6.74 4.71
N TYR A 122 4.17 -7.80 5.00
CA TYR A 122 4.44 -8.72 6.10
C TYR A 122 4.85 -10.06 5.51
N VAL A 123 5.83 -10.72 6.12
CA VAL A 123 6.36 -11.99 5.65
C VAL A 123 6.18 -13.07 6.70
N PHE A 124 5.77 -14.25 6.25
CA PHE A 124 5.52 -15.43 7.08
C PHE A 124 6.19 -16.63 6.44
N ASP A 125 6.53 -17.64 7.22
CA ASP A 125 7.01 -18.90 6.68
C ASP A 125 5.88 -19.59 5.91
N ARG A 126 6.16 -20.08 4.70
CA ARG A 126 5.16 -20.80 3.90
C ARG A 126 4.97 -22.20 4.45
N ASN A 127 3.74 -22.55 4.81
CA ASN A 127 3.40 -23.92 5.10
C ASN A 127 3.18 -24.72 3.81
N ARG A 128 3.53 -26.01 3.84
CA ARG A 128 3.52 -26.89 2.67
C ARG A 128 2.14 -27.41 2.31
N ASP A 129 1.17 -27.26 3.21
CA ASP A 129 -0.12 -27.95 3.13
C ASP A 129 -1.13 -27.25 2.20
N GLY A 130 -0.82 -26.05 1.68
CA GLY A 130 -1.52 -25.45 0.53
C GLY A 130 -3.03 -25.24 0.69
N GLY A 131 -3.49 -24.89 1.90
CA GLY A 131 -4.90 -24.65 2.21
C GLY A 131 -5.35 -23.19 2.10
N SER A 132 -6.64 -22.96 2.38
CA SER A 132 -7.22 -21.61 2.54
C SER A 132 -6.45 -20.84 3.61
N GLN A 133 -6.13 -19.58 3.33
CA GLN A 133 -5.42 -18.70 4.26
C GLN A 133 -6.36 -17.63 4.78
N ARG A 134 -6.31 -17.37 6.08
CA ARG A 134 -7.06 -16.30 6.72
C ARG A 134 -6.09 -15.29 7.30
N ILE A 135 -6.25 -14.03 6.90
CA ILE A 135 -5.38 -12.93 7.30
C ILE A 135 -6.14 -12.07 8.28
N VAL A 136 -5.69 -12.03 9.53
CA VAL A 136 -6.24 -11.17 10.57
C VAL A 136 -5.27 -10.03 10.81
N ILE A 137 -5.75 -8.79 10.66
CA ILE A 137 -4.97 -7.58 10.90
C ILE A 137 -5.55 -6.90 12.13
N GLU A 138 -4.68 -6.52 13.07
CA GLU A 138 -5.07 -6.01 14.38
C GLU A 138 -4.36 -4.68 14.69
N GLU A 139 -5.06 -3.78 15.36
CA GLU A 139 -4.48 -2.63 16.06
C GLU A 139 -5.17 -2.49 17.42
N GLY A 140 -4.45 -2.77 18.51
CA GLY A 140 -5.04 -2.79 19.85
C GLY A 140 -6.16 -3.82 19.95
N GLU A 141 -7.39 -3.35 20.23
CA GLU A 141 -8.60 -4.20 20.31
C GLU A 141 -9.36 -4.29 18.98
N HIS A 142 -8.94 -3.54 17.96
CA HIS A 142 -9.59 -3.55 16.64
C HIS A 142 -8.97 -4.64 15.76
N GLN A 143 -9.81 -5.38 15.04
CA GLN A 143 -9.35 -6.41 14.13
C GLN A 143 -10.18 -6.45 12.84
N VAL A 144 -9.52 -6.83 11.75
CA VAL A 144 -10.13 -7.04 10.43
C VAL A 144 -9.60 -8.35 9.85
N ALA A 145 -10.51 -9.26 9.49
CA ALA A 145 -10.16 -10.54 8.87
C ALA A 145 -10.48 -10.55 7.36
N TYR A 146 -9.61 -11.20 6.60
CA TYR A 146 -9.71 -11.44 5.16
C TYR A 146 -9.51 -12.92 4.86
N GLU A 147 -10.27 -13.46 3.91
CA GLU A 147 -10.07 -14.80 3.36
C GLU A 147 -9.29 -14.65 2.03
N SER A 148 -8.26 -15.47 1.82
CA SER A 148 -7.40 -15.44 0.63
C SER A 148 -7.11 -16.83 0.06
#